data_AF-A0AAX2F6S3-F1
#
_entry.id   AF-A0AAX2F6S3-F1
#
_cell.length_a   1.000
_cell.length_b   1.000
_cell.length_c   1.000
_cell.angle_alpha   90.00
_cell.angle_beta   90.00
_cell.angle_gamma   90.00
#
_symmetry.space_group_name_H-M   'P 1'
#
loop_
_entity.id
_entity.type
_entity.pdbx_description
1 polymer ?
#
loop_
_entity_poly.entity_id
_entity_poly.type
_entity_poly.pdbx_seq_one_letter_code
_entity_poly.pdbx_strand_id
1 'polypeptide(L)' 'MEKSEYKLGTVSSYGFTNERVIQDFPLRGKAVYLHVRCRKWRDSSNEEIFTYSYDDLTTKGSKNYPPSSFLF' A
#
# COMPACT_ATOMS: atom_id res chain seq x y z
N MET A 1 -9.92 15.78 -4.18
CA MET A 1 -9.49 16.56 -3.01
C MET A 1 -8.04 16.91 -3.24
N GLU A 2 -7.75 18.19 -3.44
CA GLU A 2 -6.38 18.66 -3.70
C GLU A 2 -5.52 18.30 -2.48
N LYS A 3 -4.36 17.67 -2.73
CA LYS A 3 -3.48 17.15 -1.69
C LYS A 3 -2.70 18.33 -1.12
N SER A 4 -3.24 18.98 -0.10
CA SER A 4 -2.54 20.03 0.63
C SER A 4 -1.21 19.47 1.14
N GLU A 5 -0.11 20.11 0.76
CA GLU A 5 1.22 19.77 1.26
C GLU A 5 1.26 20.06 2.75
N TYR A 6 1.17 19.02 3.57
CA TYR A 6 1.39 19.14 5.01
C TYR A 6 2.83 19.61 5.25
N LYS A 7 2.98 20.72 5.97
CA LYS A 7 4.30 21.31 6.23
C LYS A 7 5.16 20.34 7.05
N LEU A 8 6.34 20.04 6.51
CA LEU A 8 7.33 19.18 7.16
C LEU A 8 7.73 19.82 8.51
N GLY A 9 7.51 19.12 9.62
CA GLY A 9 7.83 19.60 10.98
C GLY A 9 6.63 19.68 11.93
N THR A 10 5.40 19.69 11.42
CA THR A 10 4.17 19.74 12.25
C THR A 10 3.54 18.36 12.45
N VAL A 11 4.03 17.36 11.72
CA VAL A 11 3.41 16.05 11.60
C VAL A 11 4.21 15.01 12.38
N SER A 12 3.53 14.23 13.23
CA SER A 12 4.13 13.16 14.03
C SER A 12 3.63 11.78 13.57
N SER A 13 4.44 10.75 13.81
CA SER A 13 4.05 9.38 13.50
C SER A 13 2.98 8.89 14.48
N TYR A 14 1.83 8.46 13.96
CA TYR A 14 0.72 7.96 14.80
C TYR A 14 0.59 6.43 14.77
N GLY A 15 1.04 5.79 13.69
CA GLY A 15 1.01 4.34 13.56
C GLY A 15 0.93 3.87 12.11
N PHE A 16 0.23 2.76 11.90
CA PHE A 16 0.04 2.16 10.58
C PHE A 16 -1.44 1.85 10.29
N THR A 17 -1.78 1.71 9.01
CA THR A 17 -3.06 1.17 8.57
C THR A 17 -3.12 -0.33 8.77
N ASN A 18 -4.32 -0.88 8.60
CA ASN A 18 -4.51 -2.32 8.49
C ASN A 18 -3.68 -2.86 7.34
N GLU A 19 -3.26 -4.11 7.48
CA GLU A 19 -2.51 -4.81 6.46
C GLU A 19 -3.33 -5.02 5.21
N ARG A 20 -2.74 -4.70 4.06
CA ARG A 20 -3.24 -5.03 2.74
C ARG A 20 -2.29 -6.04 2.12
N VAL A 21 -2.81 -7.20 1.77
CA VAL A 21 -2.04 -8.25 1.10
C VAL A 21 -2.23 -8.11 -0.41
N ILE A 22 -1.14 -8.02 -1.15
CA ILE A 22 -1.12 -7.94 -2.62
C ILE A 22 -0.38 -9.15 -3.16
N GLN A 23 -0.96 -9.84 -4.12
CA GLN A 23 -0.28 -10.93 -4.82
C GLN A 23 0.64 -10.38 -5.92
N ASP A 24 1.89 -10.81 -5.90
CA ASP A 24 2.90 -10.48 -6.91
C ASP A 24 3.22 -11.69 -7.79
N PHE A 25 4.12 -11.52 -8.76
CA PHE A 25 4.60 -12.59 -9.62
C PHE A 25 5.25 -13.71 -8.80
N PRO A 26 4.92 -14.98 -9.09
CA PRO A 26 5.57 -16.11 -8.42
C PRO A 26 7.08 -16.08 -8.64
N LEU A 27 7.85 -16.17 -7.56
CA LEU A 27 9.30 -16.30 -7.63
C LEU A 27 9.68 -17.77 -7.55
N ARG A 28 10.25 -18.31 -8.65
CA ARG A 28 10.70 -19.71 -8.76
C ARG A 28 9.58 -20.72 -8.46
N GLY A 29 8.37 -20.45 -8.97
CA GLY A 29 7.20 -21.32 -8.78
C GLY A 29 6.54 -21.22 -7.40
N LYS A 30 7.02 -20.33 -6.52
CA LYS A 30 6.37 -20.06 -5.23
C LYS A 30 5.54 -18.78 -5.30
N ALA A 31 4.32 -18.83 -4.80
CA ALA A 31 3.47 -17.65 -4.68
C ALA A 31 4.14 -16.61 -3.78
N VAL A 32 4.04 -15.34 -4.18
CA VAL A 32 4.62 -14.21 -3.46
C VAL A 32 3.48 -13.28 -3.07
N TYR A 33 3.48 -12.89 -1.79
CA TYR A 33 2.50 -12.01 -1.19
C TYR A 33 3.23 -10.84 -0.53
N LEU A 34 2.88 -9.63 -0.94
CA LEU A 34 3.37 -8.40 -0.34
C LEU A 34 2.38 -7.94 0.72
N HIS A 35 2.83 -7.90 1.98
CA HIS A 35 2.06 -7.36 3.10
C HIS A 35 2.38 -5.87 3.24
N VAL A 36 1.48 -5.02 2.76
CA VAL A 36 1.65 -3.56 2.77
C VAL A 36 0.90 -2.96 3.96
N ARG A 37 1.57 -2.07 4.70
CA ARG A 37 0.98 -1.23 5.75
C ARG A 37 1.41 0.21 5.53
N CYS A 38 0.46 1.12 5.37
CA CYS A 38 0.73 2.53 5.14
C CYS A 38 0.89 3.28 6.47
N ARG A 39 1.73 4.32 6.48
CA ARG A 39 1.95 5.15 7.67
C ARG A 39 0.75 6.06 7.94
N LYS A 40 0.28 6.07 9.18
CA LYS A 40 -0.64 7.08 9.71
C LYS A 40 0.15 8.24 10.30
N TRP A 41 -0.25 9.43 9.92
CA TRP A 41 0.34 10.68 10.33
C TRP A 41 -0.67 11.48 11.14
N ARG A 42 -0.23 12.13 12.22
CA ARG A 42 -1.03 13.06 13.01
C ARG A 42 -0.47 14.46 12.83
N ASP A 43 -1.32 15.39 12.41
CA ASP A 43 -0.99 16.82 12.44
C ASP A 43 -1.10 17.32 13.89
N SER A 44 -0.07 18.02 14.38
CA SER A 44 -0.07 18.57 15.73
C SER A 44 -0.94 19.82 15.86
N SER A 45 -1.35 20.46 14.76
CA SER A 45 -2.16 21.69 14.79
C SER A 45 -3.65 21.42 14.91
N ASN A 46 -4.14 20.44 14.15
CA ASN A 46 -5.57 20.10 14.06
C ASN A 46 -5.90 18.77 14.72
N GLU A 47 -4.88 18.06 15.25
CA GLU A 47 -4.96 16.69 15.77
C GLU A 47 -5.52 15.65 14.78
N GLU A 48 -5.65 16.02 13.50
CA GLU A 48 -6.20 15.18 12.46
C GLU A 48 -5.23 14.04 12.12
N ILE A 49 -5.78 12.83 12.04
CA ILE A 49 -5.05 11.65 11.60
C ILE A 49 -5.35 11.45 10.13
N PHE A 50 -4.31 11.50 9.32
CA PHE A 50 -4.42 11.26 7.89
C PHE A 50 -3.46 10.14 7.45
N THR A 51 -3.71 9.62 6.27
CA THR A 51 -2.86 8.67 5.59
C THR A 51 -2.86 9.00 4.12
N TYR A 52 -1.71 8.89 3.47
CA TYR A 52 -1.67 8.98 2.03
C TYR A 52 -2.34 7.73 1.46
N SER A 53 -3.49 7.93 0.83
CA SER A 53 -4.16 6.86 0.13
C SER A 53 -3.34 6.46 -1.09
N TYR A 54 -3.01 5.18 -1.16
CA TYR A 54 -2.58 4.50 -2.36
C TYR A 54 -3.69 3.50 -2.73
N ASP A 55 -4.88 4.00 -3.04
CA ASP A 55 -6.00 3.12 -3.40
C ASP A 55 -5.67 2.30 -4.65
N ASP A 56 -4.89 2.87 -5.57
CA ASP A 56 -4.39 2.24 -6.79
C ASP A 56 -2.96 1.67 -6.66
N LEU A 57 -2.74 0.80 -5.66
CA LEU A 57 -1.51 -0.02 -5.59
C LEU A 57 -1.51 -1.17 -6.62
N THR A 58 -2.58 -1.32 -7.40
CA THR A 58 -2.80 -2.47 -8.27
C THR A 58 -3.42 -2.01 -9.59
N THR A 59 -2.60 -1.91 -10.65
CA THR A 59 -3.09 -1.60 -12.00
C THR A 59 -4.00 -2.73 -12.51
N LYS A 60 -5.23 -2.40 -12.93
CA LYS A 60 -6.27 -3.35 -13.40
C LYS A 60 -5.96 -4.14 -14.69
N GLY A 61 -4.71 -4.18 -15.14
CA GLY A 61 -4.26 -4.91 -16.34
C GLY A 61 -3.15 -5.95 -16.11
N SER A 62 -2.59 -6.02 -14.89
CA SER A 62 -1.56 -7.01 -14.55
C SER A 62 -2.23 -8.37 -14.33
N LYS A 63 -2.22 -9.23 -15.36
CA LYS A 63 -2.68 -10.62 -15.28
C LYS A 63 -1.70 -11.42 -14.40
N ASN A 64 -1.92 -11.41 -13.09
CA ASN A 64 -1.18 -12.22 -12.12
C ASN A 64 -1.84 -13.59 -11.95
N TYR A 65 -1.96 -14.33 -13.06
CA TYR A 65 -2.22 -15.77 -12.99
C TYR A 65 -0.90 -16.49 -13.25
N PRO A 66 -0.53 -17.51 -12.44
CA PRO A 66 0.29 -18.55 -13.01
C PRO A 66 -0.56 -19.16 -14.13
N PRO A 67 -0.09 -19.13 -15.39
CA PRO A 67 -0.81 -19.84 -16.41
C PRO A 67 -0.89 -21.30 -15.94
N SER A 68 -2.03 -21.94 -16.18
CA SER A 68 -2.21 -23.38 -16.15
C SER A 68 -1.33 -24.09 -17.21
N SER A 69 -0.09 -23.65 -17.36
CA SER A 69 0.92 -24.09 -18.32
C SER A 69 2.26 -24.34 -17.62
N PHE A 70 2.21 -24.95 -16.43
CA PHE A 70 3.27 -25.85 -15.99
C PHE A 70 2.71 -27.27 -16.03
N LEU A 71 2.30 -27.68 -17.23
CA LEU A 71 2.26 -29.10 -17.58
C LEU A 71 3.69 -29.45 -18.01
N PHE A 72 4.42 -30.12 -17.11
CA PHE A 72 5.34 -31.15 -17.53
C PHE A 72 4.55 -32.44 -17.68
#